data_AF-A0A5D4U899-F1
#
_entry.id   AF-A0A5D4U899-F1
#
_cell.length_a   1.000
_cell.length_b   1.000
_cell.length_c   1.000
_cell.angle_alpha   90.00
_cell.angle_beta   90.00
_cell.angle_gamma   90.00
#
_symmetry.space_group_name_H-M   'P 1'
#
loop_
_entity.id
_entity.type
_entity.pdbx_description
1 polymer ?
#
loop_
_entity_poly.entity_id
_entity_poly.type
_entity_poly.pdbx_seq_one_letter_code
_entity_poly.pdbx_strand_id
1 'polypeptide(L)'
;MKIEMEQALKVKSIALDIIEELLKDDVHYKEKDLKHTAEMLSRCICDLVNVYTGITDAHESALQGTISKAKISYNAILANKQKV
;
A
#
# COMPACT_ATOMS: atom_id res chain seq x y z
N MET A 1 15.00 -2.22 -14.66
CA MET A 1 15.02 -3.50 -13.91
C MET A 1 15.42 -3.37 -12.44
N LYS A 2 16.67 -3.03 -12.07
CA LYS A 2 17.06 -3.02 -10.64
C LYS A 2 16.24 -2.01 -9.79
N ILE A 3 16.06 -0.79 -10.31
CA ILE A 3 15.27 0.27 -9.65
C ILE A 3 13.79 -0.11 -9.53
N GLU A 4 13.19 -0.66 -10.60
CA GLU A 4 11.79 -1.10 -10.58
C GLU A 4 11.56 -2.22 -9.56
N MET A 5 12.51 -3.16 -9.46
CA MET A 5 12.49 -4.20 -8.45
C MET A 5 12.58 -3.62 -7.03
N GLU A 6 13.49 -2.68 -6.79
CA GLU A 6 13.60 -1.99 -5.49
C GLU A 6 12.31 -1.24 -5.13
N GLN A 7 11.68 -0.58 -6.11
CA GLN A 7 10.41 0.11 -5.93
C GLN A 7 9.25 -0.85 -5.62
N ALA A 8 9.14 -1.96 -6.35
CA ALA A 8 8.13 -2.99 -6.07
C ALA A 8 8.33 -3.63 -4.68
N LEU A 9 9.58 -3.91 -4.30
CA LEU A 9 9.92 -4.38 -2.95
C LEU A 9 9.56 -3.33 -1.89
N LYS A 10 9.68 -2.04 -2.20
CA LYS A 10 9.25 -0.98 -1.28
C LYS A 10 7.73 -0.98 -1.07
N VAL A 11 6.95 -1.21 -2.12
CA VAL A 11 5.48 -1.39 -2.00
C VAL A 11 5.16 -2.56 -1.08
N LYS A 12 5.82 -3.71 -1.28
CA LYS A 12 5.66 -4.90 -0.42
C LYS A 12 6.00 -4.59 1.04
N SER A 13 7.11 -3.92 1.30
CA SER A 13 7.52 -3.53 2.66
C SER A 13 6.44 -2.71 3.35
N ILE A 14 5.89 -1.70 2.69
CA ILE A 14 4.83 -0.85 3.28
C ILE A 14 3.55 -1.66 3.52
N ALA A 15 3.20 -2.58 2.62
CA ALA A 15 2.04 -3.44 2.80
C ALA A 15 2.18 -4.36 4.04
N LEU A 16 3.39 -4.87 4.30
CA LEU A 16 3.68 -5.64 5.51
C LEU A 16 3.55 -4.76 6.77
N ASP A 17 4.08 -3.54 6.74
CA ASP A 17 3.94 -2.59 7.86
C ASP A 17 2.46 -2.31 8.16
N ILE A 18 1.61 -2.16 7.13
CA ILE A 18 0.15 -1.99 7.28
C ILE A 18 -0.48 -3.22 7.95
N ILE A 19 -0.13 -4.43 7.50
CA ILE A 19 -0.66 -5.67 8.08
C ILE A 19 -0.28 -5.78 9.56
N GLU A 20 0.98 -5.49 9.90
CA GLU A 20 1.46 -5.50 11.28
C GLU A 20 0.67 -4.53 12.15
N GLU A 21 0.48 -3.27 11.72
CA GLU A 21 -0.32 -2.30 12.48
C GLU A 21 -1.79 -2.73 12.64
N LEU A 22 -2.41 -3.27 11.60
CA LEU A 22 -3.82 -3.70 11.62
C LEU A 22 -4.07 -4.93 12.52
N LEU A 23 -3.06 -5.77 12.71
CA LEU A 23 -3.16 -7.01 13.50
C LEU A 23 -2.67 -6.84 14.94
N LYS A 24 -2.30 -5.64 15.37
CA LYS A 24 -1.94 -5.38 16.76
C LYS A 24 -3.15 -5.58 17.67
N ASP A 25 -2.94 -6.35 18.74
CA ASP A 25 -3.90 -6.47 19.83
C ASP A 25 -4.20 -5.08 20.42
N ASP A 26 -5.45 -4.89 20.88
CA ASP A 26 -5.96 -3.66 21.49
C ASP A 26 -5.97 -2.40 20.59
N VAL A 27 -5.84 -2.56 19.28
CA VAL A 27 -6.04 -1.46 18.32
C VAL A 27 -7.34 -1.64 17.55
N HIS A 28 -8.16 -0.59 17.56
CA HIS A 28 -9.40 -0.54 16.79
C HIS A 28 -9.36 0.54 15.72
N TYR A 29 -10.04 0.26 14.61
CA TYR A 29 -10.16 1.16 13.47
C TYR A 29 -11.63 1.32 13.09
N LYS A 30 -12.00 2.50 12.59
CA LYS A 30 -13.35 2.67 12.05
C LYS A 30 -13.46 1.89 10.74
N GLU A 31 -14.64 1.33 10.49
CA GLU A 31 -14.93 0.58 9.26
C GLU A 31 -14.56 1.36 7.99
N LYS A 32 -14.82 2.68 7.97
CA LYS A 32 -14.47 3.57 6.85
C LYS A 32 -12.96 3.56 6.56
N ASP A 33 -12.13 3.57 7.59
CA ASP A 33 -10.68 3.61 7.45
C ASP A 33 -10.16 2.27 6.91
N LEU A 34 -10.71 1.16 7.42
CA LEU A 34 -10.41 -0.19 6.91
C LEU A 34 -10.81 -0.35 5.43
N LYS A 35 -12.00 0.13 5.04
CA LYS A 35 -12.45 0.12 3.63
C LYS A 35 -11.52 0.92 2.74
N HIS A 36 -11.09 2.10 3.19
CA HIS A 36 -10.15 2.92 2.43
C HIS A 36 -8.79 2.23 2.27
N THR A 37 -8.25 1.64 3.34
CA THR A 37 -7.00 0.87 3.28
C THR A 37 -7.09 -0.33 2.35
N ALA A 38 -8.21 -1.07 2.39
CA ALA A 38 -8.45 -2.19 1.48
C ALA A 38 -8.50 -1.75 0.00
N GLU A 39 -9.18 -0.63 -0.28
CA GLU A 39 -9.27 -0.05 -1.63
C GLU A 39 -7.88 0.38 -2.14
N MET A 40 -7.11 1.08 -1.32
CA MET A 40 -5.76 1.54 -1.68
C MET A 40 -4.79 0.38 -1.93
N LEU A 41 -4.78 -0.63 -1.06
CA LEU A 41 -3.97 -1.83 -1.25
C LEU A 41 -4.38 -2.60 -2.52
N SER A 42 -5.67 -2.69 -2.81
CA SER A 42 -6.18 -3.34 -4.02
C SER A 42 -5.70 -2.60 -5.29
N ARG A 43 -5.72 -1.26 -5.28
CA ARG A 43 -5.15 -0.48 -6.38
C ARG A 43 -3.66 -0.69 -6.55
N CYS A 44 -2.91 -0.81 -5.44
CA CYS A 44 -1.49 -1.12 -5.53
C CYS A 44 -1.24 -2.47 -6.23
N ILE A 45 -2.07 -3.47 -5.97
CA ILE A 45 -2.01 -4.75 -6.68
C ILE A 45 -2.28 -4.55 -8.17
N CYS A 46 -3.33 -3.82 -8.54
CA CYS A 46 -3.65 -3.54 -9.94
C CYS A 46 -2.50 -2.81 -10.67
N ASP A 47 -1.91 -1.80 -10.04
CA ASP A 47 -0.77 -1.07 -10.62
C ASP A 47 0.43 -2.01 -10.84
N LEU A 48 0.77 -2.83 -9.84
CA LEU A 48 1.87 -3.78 -9.93
C LEU A 48 1.62 -4.80 -11.04
N VAL A 49 0.41 -5.34 -11.15
CA VAL A 49 0.04 -6.26 -12.25
C VAL A 49 0.22 -5.58 -13.59
N ASN A 50 -0.27 -4.34 -13.76
CA ASN A 50 -0.12 -3.60 -15.03
C ASN A 50 1.34 -3.38 -15.43
N VAL A 51 2.22 -3.12 -14.46
CA VAL A 51 3.67 -3.01 -14.69
C VAL A 51 4.24 -4.36 -15.11
N TYR A 52 3.93 -5.46 -14.41
CA TYR A 52 4.48 -6.78 -14.72
C TYR A 52 3.92 -7.42 -16.00
N THR A 53 2.71 -7.05 -16.42
CA THR A 53 2.11 -7.53 -17.68
C THR A 53 2.42 -6.62 -18.87
N GLY A 54 3.20 -5.54 -18.69
CA GLY A 54 3.54 -4.60 -19.75
C GLY A 54 2.36 -3.80 -20.29
N ILE A 55 1.28 -3.62 -19.51
CA ILE A 55 0.15 -2.76 -19.89
C ILE A 55 0.54 -1.28 -19.78
N THR A 56 1.47 -0.96 -18.87
CA THR A 56 1.98 0.39 -18.68
C THR A 56 3.39 0.48 -19.21
N ASP A 57 3.67 1.37 -20.16
CA ASP A 57 5.04 1.59 -20.65
C ASP A 57 5.87 2.47 -19.70
N ALA A 58 5.20 3.25 -18.83
CA ALA A 58 5.82 4.16 -17.86
C ALA A 58 5.99 3.50 -16.49
N HIS A 59 6.77 2.42 -16.42
CA HIS A 59 6.95 1.62 -15.19
C HIS A 59 7.37 2.45 -13.97
N GLU A 60 8.37 3.33 -14.14
CA GLU A 60 8.92 4.10 -13.03
C GLU A 60 7.87 5.03 -12.41
N SER A 61 7.13 5.78 -13.25
CA SER A 61 6.07 6.66 -12.77
C SER A 61 4.91 5.89 -12.15
N ALA A 62 4.55 4.74 -12.72
CA ALA A 62 3.54 3.85 -12.17
C ALA A 62 3.93 3.37 -10.76
N LEU A 63 5.15 2.84 -10.61
CA LEU A 63 5.67 2.34 -9.34
C LEU A 63 5.82 3.45 -8.28
N GLN A 64 6.26 4.66 -8.66
CA GLN A 64 6.28 5.81 -7.75
C GLN A 64 4.86 6.18 -7.27
N GLY A 65 3.89 6.15 -8.18
CA GLY A 65 2.47 6.33 -7.86
C GLY A 65 1.96 5.27 -6.88
N THR A 66 2.31 4.00 -7.13
CA THR A 66 1.95 2.87 -6.26
C THR A 66 2.56 2.99 -4.86
N ILE A 67 3.84 3.37 -4.76
CA ILE A 67 4.49 3.64 -3.47
C ILE A 67 3.75 4.75 -2.72
N SER A 68 3.35 5.80 -3.44
CA SER A 68 2.61 6.93 -2.84
C SER A 68 1.26 6.48 -2.30
N LYS A 69 0.52 5.64 -3.05
CA LYS A 69 -0.75 5.04 -2.60
C LYS A 69 -0.56 4.20 -1.33
N ALA A 70 0.47 3.33 -1.30
CA ALA A 70 0.79 2.51 -0.14
C ALA A 70 1.12 3.38 1.09
N LYS A 71 1.93 4.44 0.91
CA LYS A 71 2.26 5.39 2.00
C LYS A 71 1.04 6.14 2.52
N ILE A 72 0.14 6.59 1.63
CA ILE A 72 -1.11 7.24 2.03
C ILE A 72 -1.94 6.32 2.92
N SER A 73 -2.10 5.06 2.49
CA SER A 73 -2.81 4.05 3.28
C SER A 73 -2.15 3.81 4.63
N TYR A 74 -0.84 3.64 4.68
CA TYR A 74 -0.10 3.44 5.93
C TYR A 74 -0.24 4.63 6.88
N ASN A 75 -0.08 5.86 6.37
CA ASN A 75 -0.25 7.07 7.16
C ASN A 75 -1.67 7.21 7.72
N ALA A 76 -2.69 6.85 6.92
CA ALA A 76 -4.08 6.85 7.38
C ALA A 76 -4.29 5.86 8.54
N ILE A 77 -3.72 4.65 8.45
CA ILE A 77 -3.75 3.67 9.54
C ILE A 77 -3.07 4.22 10.80
N LEU A 78 -1.87 4.80 10.68
CA LEU A 78 -1.17 5.36 11.83
C LEU A 78 -1.92 6.52 12.49
N ALA A 79 -2.62 7.35 11.70
CA ALA A 79 -3.36 8.51 12.18
C ALA A 79 -4.71 8.15 12.82
N ASN A 80 -5.37 7.09 12.33
CA ASN A 80 -6.75 6.75 12.72
C ASN A 80 -6.84 5.62 13.75
N LYS A 81 -5.70 5.10 14.23
CA LYS A 81 -5.66 4.09 15.29
C LYS A 81 -6.33 4.58 16.57
N GLN A 82 -7.25 3.80 17.11
CA GLN A 82 -7.86 4.04 18.42
C GLN A 82 -7.31 2.99 19.39
N LYS A 83 -6.73 3.46 20.49
CA LYS A 83 -6.36 2.60 21.61
C LYS A 83 -7.62 2.36 22.44
N VAL A 84 -7.78 1.11 22.90
CA VAL A 84 -8.78 0.76 23.92
C VAL A 84 -8.47 1.49 25.22
#